data_AF-Q0U770-F1
#
_entry.id   AF-Q0U770-F1
#
_cell.length_a   1.000
_cell.length_b   1.000
_cell.length_c   1.000
_cell.angle_alpha   90.00
_cell.angle_beta   90.00
_cell.angle_gamma   90.00
#
_symmetry.space_group_name_H-M   'P 1'
#
loop_
_entity.id
_entity.type
_entity.pdbx_description
1 polymer ?
#
loop_
_entity_poly.entity_id
_entity_poly.type
_entity_poly.pdbx_seq_one_letter_code
_entity_poly.pdbx_strand_id
1 'polypeptide(L)'
;MFSQQYSKERAVALTRFQMRHLKCLVDLCKSEGIEGAEAREVETVDIFLDDVAWKKALKDVDEMRKWMPGIEIKTWEGNEAQEKFGVNEGVVGAFSYTAGAIWAYRFTVSIWERLLNEFPKTLAIETNTPVESISVPNDAPSNFPYAVQTARGTVFARHVVHATNGFASQLVPGLRKKIVGARAHMSAQAPGLSFPRCNGMRSWSVIYNGGFDYISQRPSTPEEAQGDVMLGGGFMRSSKQGVDQLGIYDDGAALDPLTVSHIAGIFPAVFHPKWGAGAELKNAWSGILGMTGDLVPFVGRLDGRLTQRDVKSKDGAGRRGEWIAAGWCGEGMIWAWLCGTGLGIMIAGSENDDVEETSGRPGGRLADWFPDELRVSVKRLRSADVANLANRI
;
A
#
# COMPACT_ATOMS: atom_id res chain seq x y z
N MET A 1 -3.73 -14.66 4.19
CA MET A 1 -4.71 -14.22 3.17
C MET A 1 -4.52 -14.92 1.83
N PHE A 2 -3.36 -14.87 1.17
CA PHE A 2 -3.18 -15.46 -0.18
C PHE A 2 -3.44 -16.97 -0.27
N SER A 3 -3.12 -17.74 0.76
CA SER A 3 -3.35 -19.20 0.80
C SER A 3 -4.83 -19.60 0.70
N GLN A 4 -5.76 -18.67 0.94
CA GLN A 4 -7.20 -18.89 0.75
C GLN A 4 -7.65 -18.67 -0.70
N GLN A 5 -6.84 -17.99 -1.52
CA GLN A 5 -7.19 -17.61 -2.89
C GLN A 5 -6.35 -18.34 -3.96
N TYR A 6 -5.12 -18.67 -3.63
CA TYR A 6 -4.12 -19.22 -4.54
C TYR A 6 -3.58 -20.56 -4.03
N SER A 7 -2.90 -21.31 -4.90
CA SER A 7 -2.13 -22.46 -4.42
C SER A 7 -1.05 -22.01 -3.45
N LYS A 8 -0.56 -22.94 -2.62
CA LYS A 8 0.42 -22.63 -1.57
C LYS A 8 1.70 -22.05 -2.17
N GLU A 9 2.15 -22.59 -3.30
CA GLU A 9 3.36 -22.14 -4.00
C GLU A 9 3.22 -20.69 -4.45
N ARG A 10 2.04 -20.34 -4.99
CA ARG A 10 1.76 -18.97 -5.45
C ARG A 10 1.55 -18.00 -4.28
N ALA A 11 0.91 -18.45 -3.20
CA ALA A 11 0.83 -17.65 -1.97
C ALA A 11 2.22 -17.32 -1.42
N VAL A 12 3.13 -18.30 -1.36
CA VAL A 12 4.53 -18.09 -0.96
C VAL A 12 5.24 -17.11 -1.90
N ALA A 13 5.04 -17.24 -3.23
CA ALA A 13 5.64 -16.33 -4.19
C ALA A 13 5.20 -14.88 -4.00
N LEU A 14 3.90 -14.65 -3.78
CA LEU A 14 3.35 -13.31 -3.51
C LEU A 14 3.86 -12.74 -2.18
N THR A 15 3.90 -13.54 -1.11
CA THR A 15 4.46 -13.09 0.17
C THR A 15 5.94 -12.74 0.04
N ARG A 16 6.74 -13.54 -0.68
CA ARG A 16 8.16 -13.22 -0.93
C ARG A 16 8.33 -11.94 -1.74
N PHE A 17 7.46 -11.69 -2.72
CA PHE A 17 7.45 -10.45 -3.48
C PHE A 17 7.19 -9.23 -2.57
N GLN A 18 6.20 -9.32 -1.68
CA GLN A 18 5.94 -8.26 -0.70
C GLN A 18 7.14 -8.05 0.23
N MET A 19 7.69 -9.11 0.82
CA MET A 19 8.83 -9.03 1.74
C MET A 19 10.09 -8.43 1.09
N ARG A 20 10.28 -8.61 -0.21
CA ARG A 20 11.42 -8.03 -0.95
C ARG A 20 11.48 -6.50 -0.86
N HIS A 21 10.34 -5.84 -0.65
CA HIS A 21 10.26 -4.39 -0.56
C HIS A 21 11.04 -3.83 0.63
N LEU A 22 11.13 -4.57 1.74
CA LEU A 22 11.83 -4.11 2.94
C LEU A 22 13.28 -3.75 2.63
N LYS A 23 14.05 -4.76 2.21
CA LYS A 23 15.45 -4.57 1.83
C LYS A 23 15.59 -3.61 0.66
N CYS A 24 14.74 -3.76 -0.36
CA CYS A 24 14.77 -2.95 -1.58
C CYS A 24 14.66 -1.44 -1.28
N LEU A 25 13.70 -1.03 -0.46
CA LEU A 25 13.46 0.38 -0.14
C LEU A 25 14.48 0.95 0.84
N VAL A 26 14.90 0.16 1.85
CA VAL A 26 15.93 0.58 2.81
C VAL A 26 17.27 0.77 2.10
N ASP A 27 17.70 -0.20 1.28
CA ASP A 27 18.95 -0.10 0.52
C ASP A 27 18.91 1.05 -0.48
N LEU A 28 17.78 1.25 -1.17
CA LEU A 28 17.59 2.37 -2.08
C LEU A 28 17.79 3.70 -1.35
N CYS A 29 17.06 3.95 -0.27
CA CYS A 29 17.16 5.20 0.47
C CYS A 29 18.60 5.43 0.96
N LYS A 30 19.28 4.38 1.43
CA LYS A 30 20.68 4.46 1.85
C LYS A 30 21.62 4.80 0.70
N SER A 31 21.50 4.08 -0.43
CA SER A 31 22.40 4.27 -1.57
C SER A 31 22.22 5.63 -2.25
N GLU A 32 21.00 6.17 -2.21
CA GLU A 32 20.66 7.44 -2.86
C GLU A 32 20.65 8.63 -1.90
N GLY A 33 21.07 8.45 -0.64
CA GLY A 33 21.18 9.53 0.34
C GLY A 33 19.84 10.13 0.78
N ILE A 34 18.76 9.36 0.75
CA ILE A 34 17.39 9.81 1.09
C ILE A 34 17.14 9.62 2.59
N GLU A 35 17.97 10.26 3.42
CA GLU A 35 17.90 10.11 4.89
C GLU A 35 16.57 10.64 5.46
N GLY A 36 16.04 11.71 4.88
CA GLY A 36 14.77 12.32 5.30
C GLY A 36 13.56 11.40 5.14
N ALA A 37 13.65 10.33 4.35
CA ALA A 37 12.60 9.31 4.27
C ALA A 37 12.53 8.44 5.53
N GLU A 38 13.53 8.49 6.41
CA GLU A 38 13.58 7.70 7.65
C GLU A 38 13.37 6.19 7.42
N ALA A 39 13.76 5.68 6.24
CA ALA A 39 13.60 4.28 5.86
C ALA A 39 14.47 3.39 6.75
N ARG A 40 13.85 2.45 7.45
CA ARG A 40 14.55 1.60 8.42
C ARG A 40 13.84 0.28 8.65
N GLU A 41 14.62 -0.71 9.08
CA GLU A 41 14.10 -1.94 9.66
C GLU A 41 13.67 -1.69 11.11
N VAL A 42 12.56 -2.29 11.52
CA VAL A 42 11.97 -2.17 12.87
C VAL A 42 11.52 -3.53 13.38
N GLU A 43 11.38 -3.69 14.69
CA GLU A 43 10.60 -4.79 15.27
C GLU A 43 9.12 -4.44 15.13
N THR A 44 8.33 -5.25 14.43
CA THR A 44 6.87 -5.11 14.51
C THR A 44 6.30 -6.05 15.56
N VAL A 45 5.25 -5.61 16.25
CA VAL A 45 4.56 -6.39 17.27
C VAL A 45 3.07 -6.48 16.95
N ASP A 46 2.62 -7.67 16.59
CA ASP A 46 1.20 -7.95 16.37
C ASP A 46 0.59 -8.39 17.70
N ILE A 47 -0.28 -7.55 18.26
CA ILE A 47 -0.92 -7.70 19.57
C ILE A 47 -2.32 -8.27 19.36
N PHE A 48 -2.68 -9.33 20.10
CA PHE A 48 -4.00 -9.96 20.00
C PHE A 48 -4.84 -9.67 21.24
N LEU A 49 -6.08 -9.21 21.02
CA LEU A 49 -7.02 -8.85 22.10
C LEU A 49 -8.03 -9.96 22.44
N ASP A 50 -8.08 -11.05 21.67
CA ASP A 50 -9.01 -12.15 21.92
C ASP A 50 -8.41 -13.52 21.58
N ASP A 51 -8.83 -14.53 22.34
CA ASP A 51 -8.35 -15.91 22.22
C ASP A 51 -8.64 -16.55 20.86
N VAL A 52 -9.71 -16.14 20.19
CA VAL A 52 -10.12 -16.73 18.91
C VAL A 52 -9.14 -16.31 17.82
N ALA A 53 -8.86 -15.01 17.72
CA ALA A 53 -7.87 -14.45 16.81
C ALA A 53 -6.47 -15.01 17.13
N TRP A 54 -6.10 -15.08 18.41
CA TRP A 54 -4.79 -15.60 18.84
C TRP A 54 -4.57 -17.06 18.43
N LYS A 55 -5.51 -17.96 18.77
CA LYS A 55 -5.42 -19.39 18.43
C LYS A 55 -5.40 -19.62 16.93
N LYS A 56 -6.13 -18.80 16.17
CA LYS A 56 -6.09 -18.86 14.71
C LYS A 56 -4.69 -18.45 14.20
N ALA A 57 -4.14 -17.35 14.71
CA ALA A 57 -2.87 -16.82 14.25
C ALA A 57 -1.68 -17.74 14.59
N LEU A 58 -1.71 -18.42 15.74
CA LEU A 58 -0.75 -19.48 16.07
C LEU A 58 -0.71 -20.59 15.01
N LYS A 59 -1.88 -21.07 14.58
CA LYS A 59 -1.98 -22.09 13.51
C LYS A 59 -1.46 -21.56 12.17
N ASP A 60 -1.79 -20.31 11.83
CA ASP A 60 -1.36 -19.67 10.59
C ASP A 60 0.18 -19.52 10.57
N VAL A 61 0.80 -19.11 11.69
CA VAL A 61 2.27 -19.00 11.81
C VAL A 61 2.95 -20.37 11.75
N ASP A 62 2.40 -21.39 12.40
CA ASP A 62 2.94 -22.76 12.34
C ASP A 62 2.85 -23.36 10.94
N GLU A 63 1.80 -23.06 10.18
CA GLU A 63 1.73 -23.41 8.77
C GLU A 63 2.77 -22.60 7.96
N MET A 64 2.86 -21.29 8.18
CA MET A 64 3.81 -20.42 7.47
C MET A 64 5.26 -20.90 7.65
N ARG A 65 5.67 -21.28 8.86
CA ARG A 65 7.01 -21.80 9.16
C ARG A 65 7.38 -23.03 8.32
N LYS A 66 6.39 -23.87 7.97
CA LYS A 66 6.61 -25.06 7.14
C LYS A 66 6.87 -24.71 5.67
N TRP A 67 6.17 -23.72 5.14
CA TRP A 67 6.23 -23.35 3.72
C TRP A 67 7.24 -22.24 3.42
N MET A 68 7.64 -21.47 4.43
CA MET A 68 8.56 -20.35 4.33
C MET A 68 9.65 -20.45 5.41
N PRO A 69 10.51 -21.49 5.36
CA PRO A 69 11.62 -21.60 6.30
C PRO A 69 12.56 -20.39 6.18
N GLY A 70 13.08 -19.93 7.31
CA GLY A 70 13.98 -18.77 7.40
C GLY A 70 13.29 -17.45 7.77
N ILE A 71 11.95 -17.41 7.82
CA ILE A 71 11.24 -16.27 8.42
C ILE A 71 11.19 -16.46 9.93
N GLU A 72 11.86 -15.58 10.66
CA GLU A 72 11.85 -15.59 12.13
C GLU A 72 10.64 -14.81 12.66
N ILE A 73 9.69 -15.53 13.28
CA ILE A 73 8.59 -14.94 14.05
C ILE A 73 8.68 -15.47 15.47
N LYS A 74 8.81 -14.56 16.44
CA LYS A 74 8.81 -14.87 17.87
C LYS A 74 7.39 -14.81 18.41
N THR A 75 7.04 -15.78 19.22
CA THR A 75 5.73 -15.90 19.89
C THR A 75 5.88 -15.49 21.34
N TRP A 76 4.96 -14.68 21.85
CA TRP A 76 4.91 -14.24 23.25
C TRP A 76 3.51 -14.53 23.79
N GLU A 77 3.40 -15.37 24.80
CA GLU A 77 2.11 -15.74 25.39
C GLU A 77 1.70 -14.75 26.48
N GLY A 78 0.42 -14.35 26.53
CA GLY A 78 -0.23 -13.56 27.59
C GLY A 78 0.72 -12.69 28.42
N ASN A 79 1.06 -13.15 29.62
CA ASN A 79 1.90 -12.43 30.58
C ASN A 79 3.29 -12.04 30.02
N GLU A 80 3.92 -12.89 29.21
CA GLU A 80 5.21 -12.58 28.58
C GLU A 80 5.08 -11.39 27.62
N ALA A 81 4.00 -11.35 26.83
CA ALA A 81 3.72 -10.24 25.92
C ALA A 81 3.44 -8.94 26.71
N GLN A 82 2.65 -9.04 27.78
CA GLN A 82 2.29 -7.93 28.66
C GLN A 82 3.52 -7.30 29.33
N GLU A 83 4.40 -8.14 29.87
CA GLU A 83 5.64 -7.69 30.50
C GLU A 83 6.59 -7.10 29.46
N LYS A 84 6.88 -7.85 28.38
CA LYS A 84 7.87 -7.46 27.38
C LYS A 84 7.50 -6.18 26.64
N PHE A 85 6.25 -6.04 26.21
CA PHE A 85 5.82 -4.92 25.37
C PHE A 85 5.13 -3.80 26.15
N GLY A 86 4.85 -4.01 27.44
CA GLY A 86 4.21 -3.01 28.28
C GLY A 86 2.74 -2.78 27.93
N VAL A 87 2.08 -3.79 27.39
CA VAL A 87 0.64 -3.80 27.13
C VAL A 87 -0.15 -4.29 28.35
N ASN A 88 -1.44 -4.01 28.37
CA ASN A 88 -2.32 -4.31 29.50
C ASN A 88 -2.77 -5.79 29.54
N GLU A 89 -3.47 -6.17 30.61
CA GLU A 89 -3.96 -7.53 30.84
C GLU A 89 -4.99 -8.03 29.81
N GLY A 90 -5.58 -7.14 29.00
CA GLY A 90 -6.49 -7.50 27.92
C GLY A 90 -5.79 -8.10 26.70
N VAL A 91 -4.46 -8.05 26.64
CA VAL A 91 -3.69 -8.72 25.59
C VAL A 91 -3.46 -10.19 25.94
N VAL A 92 -3.89 -11.08 25.05
CA VAL A 92 -3.80 -12.55 25.24
C VAL A 92 -2.55 -13.17 24.64
N GLY A 93 -1.86 -12.44 23.75
CA GLY A 93 -0.63 -12.90 23.12
C GLY A 93 -0.12 -11.90 22.09
N ALA A 94 1.12 -12.10 21.64
CA ALA A 94 1.73 -11.30 20.60
C ALA A 94 2.70 -12.10 19.71
N PHE A 95 2.89 -11.62 18.49
CA PHE A 95 4.03 -11.97 17.66
C PHE A 95 4.99 -10.80 17.54
N SER A 96 6.29 -11.07 17.40
CA SER A 96 7.26 -10.06 16.98
C SER A 96 8.20 -10.55 15.90
N TYR A 97 8.46 -9.72 14.90
CA TYR A 97 9.30 -10.04 13.75
C TYR A 97 9.83 -8.77 13.08
N THR A 98 10.75 -8.93 12.13
CA THR A 98 11.31 -7.79 11.39
C THR A 98 10.30 -7.24 10.37
N ALA A 99 10.11 -5.93 10.38
CA ALA A 99 9.36 -5.18 9.38
C ALA A 99 10.11 -3.90 8.99
N GLY A 100 9.47 -3.02 8.23
CA GLY A 100 10.02 -1.72 7.83
C GLY A 100 9.10 -0.56 8.17
N ALA A 101 9.70 0.60 8.39
CA ALA A 101 9.00 1.88 8.49
C ALA A 101 9.68 2.90 7.57
N ILE A 102 8.88 3.77 6.95
CA ILE A 102 9.36 4.82 6.05
C ILE A 102 8.36 5.99 6.02
N TRP A 103 8.88 7.21 5.97
CA TRP A 103 8.11 8.40 5.71
C TRP A 103 7.76 8.51 4.22
N ALA A 104 6.62 7.92 3.84
CA ALA A 104 6.21 7.77 2.44
C ALA A 104 6.21 9.07 1.63
N TYR A 105 5.73 10.19 2.20
CA TYR A 105 5.75 11.50 1.52
C TYR A 105 7.17 11.97 1.20
N ARG A 106 8.06 12.01 2.20
CA ARG A 106 9.45 12.45 2.02
C ARG A 106 10.21 11.54 1.06
N PHE A 107 10.00 10.23 1.16
CA PHE A 107 10.53 9.27 0.19
C PHE A 107 10.09 9.63 -1.24
N THR A 108 8.78 9.74 -1.46
CA THR A 108 8.21 9.98 -2.79
C THR A 108 8.69 11.31 -3.39
N VAL A 109 8.67 12.39 -2.60
CA VAL A 109 9.10 13.71 -3.06
C VAL A 109 10.60 13.75 -3.36
N SER A 110 11.44 13.09 -2.55
CA SER A 110 12.89 13.02 -2.81
C SER A 110 13.21 12.30 -4.12
N ILE A 111 12.47 11.24 -4.45
CA ILE A 111 12.60 10.54 -5.75
C ILE A 111 12.20 11.48 -6.89
N TRP A 112 11.08 12.19 -6.78
CA TRP A 112 10.63 13.14 -7.81
C TRP A 112 11.59 14.31 -8.00
N GLU A 113 12.08 14.91 -6.92
CA GLU A 113 13.06 15.99 -6.96
C GLU A 113 14.31 15.55 -7.74
N ARG A 114 14.84 14.37 -7.43
CA ARG A 114 15.97 13.81 -8.17
C ARG A 114 15.67 13.60 -9.64
N LEU A 115 14.55 12.97 -9.97
CA LEU A 115 14.19 12.70 -11.37
C LEU A 115 14.03 14.00 -12.16
N LEU A 116 13.47 15.05 -11.56
CA LEU A 116 13.37 16.37 -12.20
C LEU A 116 14.74 17.02 -12.42
N ASN A 117 15.65 16.87 -11.47
CA ASN A 117 17.02 17.39 -11.58
C ASN A 117 17.84 16.62 -12.64
N GLU A 118 17.63 15.32 -12.77
CA GLU A 118 18.33 14.46 -13.73
C GLU A 118 17.77 14.61 -15.16
N PHE A 119 16.44 14.79 -15.30
CA PHE A 119 15.75 14.85 -16.59
C PHE A 119 14.99 16.17 -16.84
N PRO A 120 15.58 17.36 -16.62
CA PRO A 120 14.85 18.63 -16.62
C PRO A 120 14.29 19.03 -17.99
N LYS A 121 14.79 18.41 -19.08
CA LYS A 121 14.37 18.69 -20.46
C LYS A 121 13.29 17.76 -20.98
N THR A 122 13.04 16.64 -20.30
CA THR A 122 12.18 15.55 -20.80
C THR A 122 11.15 15.07 -19.78
N LEU A 123 11.28 15.48 -18.52
CA LEU A 123 10.32 15.19 -17.45
C LEU A 123 9.72 16.50 -16.93
N ALA A 124 8.40 16.52 -16.79
CA ALA A 124 7.67 17.64 -16.22
C ALA A 124 6.58 17.10 -15.27
N ILE A 125 6.27 17.89 -14.23
CA ILE A 125 5.14 17.63 -13.33
C ILE A 125 4.13 18.76 -13.48
N GLU A 126 2.89 18.39 -13.78
CA GLU A 126 1.78 19.33 -13.85
C GLU A 126 0.83 19.05 -12.67
N THR A 127 0.95 19.84 -11.60
CA THR A 127 0.05 19.75 -10.43
C THR A 127 -1.25 20.51 -10.69
N ASN A 128 -2.29 20.27 -9.88
CA ASN A 128 -3.60 20.91 -10.02
C ASN A 128 -4.17 20.82 -11.45
N THR A 129 -3.82 19.76 -12.19
CA THR A 129 -4.20 19.56 -13.59
C THR A 129 -4.86 18.18 -13.74
N PRO A 130 -6.10 18.01 -13.25
CA PRO A 130 -6.81 16.73 -13.36
C PRO A 130 -7.02 16.36 -14.83
N VAL A 131 -6.81 15.08 -15.15
CA VAL A 131 -7.24 14.52 -16.43
C VAL A 131 -8.75 14.31 -16.39
N GLU A 132 -9.46 14.98 -17.29
CA GLU A 132 -10.92 14.98 -17.35
C GLU A 132 -11.45 13.86 -18.25
N SER A 133 -10.75 13.60 -19.37
CA SER A 133 -11.10 12.54 -20.30
C SER A 133 -9.90 12.11 -21.15
N ILE A 134 -10.03 10.92 -21.74
CA ILE A 134 -9.04 10.37 -22.69
C ILE A 134 -9.80 9.85 -23.91
N SER A 135 -9.35 10.21 -25.10
CA SER A 135 -9.93 9.77 -26.37
C SER A 135 -8.84 9.41 -27.39
N VAL A 136 -9.27 8.80 -28.51
CA VAL A 136 -8.40 8.45 -29.65
C VAL A 136 -9.03 9.05 -30.91
N PRO A 137 -8.83 10.35 -31.16
CA PRO A 137 -9.45 11.02 -32.30
C PRO A 137 -8.75 10.64 -33.62
N ASN A 138 -9.48 10.71 -34.75
CA ASN A 138 -8.97 10.29 -36.06
C ASN A 138 -7.84 11.18 -36.59
N ASP A 139 -7.80 12.44 -36.16
CA ASP A 139 -6.81 13.46 -36.50
C ASP A 139 -5.66 13.54 -35.47
N ALA A 140 -5.57 12.57 -34.55
CA ALA A 140 -4.47 12.49 -33.60
C ALA A 140 -3.10 12.45 -34.33
N PRO A 141 -2.05 13.12 -33.81
CA PRO A 141 -0.72 13.09 -34.40
C PRO A 141 -0.18 11.66 -34.56
N SER A 142 0.58 11.44 -35.62
CA SER A 142 1.24 10.16 -35.88
C SER A 142 2.10 9.74 -34.67
N ASN A 143 1.91 8.51 -34.19
CA ASN A 143 2.52 7.91 -32.99
C ASN A 143 2.01 8.38 -31.62
N PHE A 144 1.12 9.38 -31.54
CA PHE A 144 0.59 9.89 -30.28
C PHE A 144 -0.95 9.82 -30.27
N PRO A 145 -1.53 8.60 -30.27
CA PRO A 145 -2.96 8.39 -30.51
C PRO A 145 -3.85 8.86 -29.36
N TYR A 146 -3.32 9.01 -28.15
CA TYR A 146 -4.11 9.31 -26.96
C TYR A 146 -4.20 10.82 -26.76
N ALA A 147 -5.38 11.40 -26.95
CA ALA A 147 -5.67 12.76 -26.55
C ALA A 147 -6.09 12.76 -25.07
N VAL A 148 -5.24 13.32 -24.21
CA VAL A 148 -5.46 13.46 -22.77
C VAL A 148 -5.95 14.88 -22.49
N GLN A 149 -7.23 15.01 -22.15
CA GLN A 149 -7.87 16.30 -21.92
C GLN A 149 -7.74 16.72 -20.46
N THR A 150 -7.40 17.99 -20.26
CA THR A 150 -7.35 18.65 -18.96
C THR A 150 -7.96 20.05 -19.07
N ALA A 151 -8.25 20.69 -17.95
CA ALA A 151 -8.68 22.10 -17.92
C ALA A 151 -7.67 23.08 -18.55
N ARG A 152 -6.40 22.69 -18.69
CA ARG A 152 -5.32 23.51 -19.28
C ARG A 152 -5.07 23.22 -20.76
N GLY A 153 -5.79 22.27 -21.34
CA GLY A 153 -5.63 21.86 -22.73
C GLY A 153 -5.39 20.36 -22.90
N THR A 154 -5.11 19.98 -24.14
CA THR A 154 -4.94 18.59 -24.55
C THR A 154 -3.46 18.23 -24.72
N VAL A 155 -3.05 17.10 -24.16
CA VAL A 155 -1.73 16.49 -24.42
C VAL A 155 -1.93 15.23 -25.25
N PHE A 156 -1.17 15.10 -26.34
CA PHE A 156 -1.15 13.88 -27.14
C PHE A 156 -0.02 12.96 -26.68
N ALA A 157 -0.36 11.72 -26.35
CA ALA A 157 0.58 10.77 -25.77
C ALA A 157 0.68 9.46 -26.57
N ARG A 158 1.87 8.85 -26.52
CA ARG A 158 2.13 7.50 -27.04
C ARG A 158 1.70 6.42 -26.04
N HIS A 159 1.94 6.66 -24.76
CA HIS A 159 1.52 5.80 -23.65
C HIS A 159 0.78 6.62 -22.61
N VAL A 160 -0.22 6.02 -21.96
CA VAL A 160 -0.89 6.59 -20.79
C VAL A 160 -0.79 5.58 -19.66
N VAL A 161 -0.34 6.03 -18.48
CA VAL A 161 -0.26 5.19 -17.27
C VAL A 161 -1.28 5.69 -16.25
N HIS A 162 -2.24 4.82 -15.91
CA HIS A 162 -3.22 5.05 -14.86
C HIS A 162 -2.62 4.65 -13.51
N ALA A 163 -2.03 5.62 -12.80
CA ALA A 163 -1.49 5.46 -11.45
C ALA A 163 -2.35 6.16 -10.38
N THR A 164 -3.66 6.28 -10.63
CA THR A 164 -4.61 7.08 -9.81
C THR A 164 -5.32 6.27 -8.71
N ASN A 165 -4.78 5.09 -8.37
CA ASN A 165 -5.27 4.21 -7.30
C ASN A 165 -6.80 4.00 -7.30
N GLY A 166 -7.53 4.40 -6.26
CA GLY A 166 -8.99 4.24 -6.15
C GLY A 166 -9.77 4.98 -7.24
N PHE A 167 -9.19 6.01 -7.85
CA PHE A 167 -9.83 6.83 -8.89
C PHE A 167 -9.64 6.27 -10.31
N ALA A 168 -8.90 5.16 -10.49
CA ALA A 168 -8.60 4.60 -11.80
C ALA A 168 -9.85 4.24 -12.64
N SER A 169 -10.94 3.83 -11.98
CA SER A 169 -12.20 3.47 -12.63
C SER A 169 -12.92 4.64 -13.31
N GLN A 170 -12.53 5.89 -13.00
CA GLN A 170 -13.06 7.09 -13.64
C GLN A 170 -12.62 7.19 -15.12
N LEU A 171 -11.35 6.93 -15.39
CA LEU A 171 -10.77 7.03 -16.74
C LEU A 171 -10.66 5.68 -17.45
N VAL A 172 -10.85 4.57 -16.73
CA VAL A 172 -10.90 3.21 -17.28
C VAL A 172 -12.28 2.58 -16.97
N PRO A 173 -13.30 2.81 -17.83
CA PRO A 173 -14.67 2.38 -17.57
C PRO A 173 -14.85 0.90 -17.23
N GLY A 174 -14.05 0.02 -17.82
CA GLY A 174 -14.09 -1.43 -17.57
C GLY A 174 -13.63 -1.85 -16.17
N LEU A 175 -13.02 -0.94 -15.40
CA LEU A 175 -12.65 -1.17 -14.00
C LEU A 175 -13.72 -0.70 -13.01
N ARG A 176 -14.84 -0.13 -13.48
CA ARG A 176 -16.00 0.10 -12.63
C ARG A 176 -16.46 -1.22 -12.04
N LYS A 177 -16.76 -1.22 -10.74
CA LYS A 177 -17.04 -2.42 -9.93
C LYS A 177 -15.84 -3.38 -9.78
N LYS A 178 -14.63 -3.02 -10.22
CA LYS A 178 -13.41 -3.82 -10.04
C LYS A 178 -12.40 -3.14 -9.12
N ILE A 179 -12.37 -1.82 -9.15
CA ILE A 179 -11.69 -0.97 -8.18
C ILE A 179 -12.74 -0.02 -7.60
N VAL A 180 -12.82 0.08 -6.28
CA VAL A 180 -13.67 1.04 -5.57
C VAL A 180 -12.83 1.84 -4.57
N GLY A 181 -13.13 3.14 -4.47
CA GLY A 181 -12.60 4.00 -3.43
C GLY A 181 -13.10 3.57 -2.05
N ALA A 182 -12.21 3.51 -1.06
CA ALA A 182 -12.58 3.30 0.33
C ALA A 182 -11.91 4.37 1.18
N ARG A 183 -12.71 5.16 1.90
CA ARG A 183 -12.19 6.22 2.76
C ARG A 183 -11.68 5.61 4.07
N ALA A 184 -10.38 5.71 4.31
CA ALA A 184 -9.72 5.25 5.52
C ALA A 184 -9.21 6.42 6.34
N HIS A 185 -9.01 6.23 7.64
CA HIS A 185 -8.62 7.29 8.56
C HIS A 185 -7.27 6.99 9.21
N MET A 186 -6.56 8.06 9.55
CA MET A 186 -5.29 8.02 10.26
C MET A 186 -5.21 9.15 11.29
N SER A 187 -4.31 8.97 12.26
CA SER A 187 -3.98 9.96 13.27
C SER A 187 -2.48 10.04 13.50
N ALA A 188 -2.04 11.20 13.96
CA ALA A 188 -0.72 11.44 14.53
C ALA A 188 -0.92 11.83 15.99
N GLN A 189 -0.24 11.12 16.89
CA GLN A 189 -0.44 11.28 18.33
C GLN A 189 0.91 11.41 19.03
N ALA A 190 1.03 12.37 19.95
CA ALA A 190 2.12 12.35 20.91
C ALA A 190 1.86 11.21 21.90
N PRO A 191 2.79 10.26 22.09
CA PRO A 191 2.61 9.19 23.06
C PRO A 191 2.60 9.75 24.49
N GLY A 192 1.88 9.07 25.39
CA GLY A 192 1.87 9.47 26.80
C GLY A 192 3.25 9.27 27.47
N LEU A 193 3.47 9.97 28.58
CA LEU A 193 4.79 10.08 29.24
C LEU A 193 5.38 8.75 29.73
N SER A 194 4.52 7.75 29.98
CA SER A 194 4.93 6.43 30.45
C SER A 194 5.12 5.42 29.31
N PHE A 195 4.74 5.79 28.08
CA PHE A 195 4.75 4.86 26.94
C PHE A 195 6.17 4.30 26.71
N PRO A 196 6.32 2.99 26.45
CA PRO A 196 7.63 2.37 26.26
C PRO A 196 8.46 3.06 25.18
N ARG A 197 9.65 3.53 25.57
CA ARG A 197 10.58 4.21 24.66
C ARG A 197 11.17 3.22 23.67
N CYS A 198 10.71 3.29 22.42
CA CYS A 198 11.20 2.45 21.34
C CYS A 198 12.07 3.22 20.33
N ASN A 199 12.22 4.54 20.47
CA ASN A 199 12.99 5.42 19.59
C ASN A 199 12.65 5.23 18.08
N GLY A 200 11.38 5.00 17.77
CA GLY A 200 10.93 4.74 16.40
C GLY A 200 11.36 3.38 15.81
N MET A 201 11.96 2.49 16.62
CA MET A 201 12.41 1.16 16.21
C MET A 201 11.34 0.06 16.39
N ARG A 202 10.09 0.46 16.68
CA ARG A 202 8.97 -0.47 16.81
C ARG A 202 7.74 0.02 16.04
N SER A 203 7.06 -0.92 15.42
CA SER A 203 5.70 -0.80 14.88
C SER A 203 4.78 -1.81 15.54
N TRP A 204 3.47 -1.62 15.41
CA TRP A 204 2.49 -2.52 16.02
C TRP A 204 1.32 -2.76 15.08
N SER A 205 0.67 -3.91 15.25
CA SER A 205 -0.71 -4.11 14.84
C SER A 205 -1.53 -4.45 16.06
N VAL A 206 -2.72 -3.87 16.21
CA VAL A 206 -3.69 -4.30 17.23
C VAL A 206 -4.75 -5.13 16.51
N ILE A 207 -4.81 -6.43 16.83
CA ILE A 207 -5.65 -7.41 16.16
C ILE A 207 -6.80 -7.83 17.07
N TYR A 208 -8.02 -7.74 16.56
CA TYR A 208 -9.24 -8.08 17.27
C TYR A 208 -10.26 -8.71 16.33
N ASN A 209 -11.31 -9.29 16.88
CA ASN A 209 -12.42 -9.80 16.07
C ASN A 209 -13.02 -8.72 15.16
N GLY A 210 -12.98 -8.95 13.85
CA GLY A 210 -13.53 -8.05 12.82
C GLY A 210 -12.57 -6.97 12.31
N GLY A 211 -11.27 -7.00 12.63
CA GLY A 211 -10.31 -6.12 11.97
C GLY A 211 -8.96 -5.97 12.68
N PHE A 212 -8.20 -4.99 12.23
CA PHE A 212 -6.93 -4.61 12.85
C PHE A 212 -6.68 -3.11 12.68
N ASP A 213 -5.84 -2.57 13.57
CA ASP A 213 -5.23 -1.26 13.44
C ASP A 213 -3.73 -1.43 13.25
N TYR A 214 -3.08 -0.51 12.53
CA TYR A 214 -1.65 -0.53 12.25
C TYR A 214 -1.00 0.77 12.71
N ILE A 215 0.17 0.62 13.32
CA ILE A 215 0.84 1.68 14.06
C ILE A 215 2.32 1.68 13.71
N SER A 216 2.88 2.86 13.45
CA SER A 216 4.32 3.07 13.43
C SER A 216 4.68 4.25 14.32
N GLN A 217 5.83 4.19 14.98
CA GLN A 217 6.36 5.33 15.72
C GLN A 217 7.46 6.00 14.91
N ARG A 218 7.43 7.33 14.78
CA ARG A 218 8.55 8.08 14.21
C ARG A 218 9.78 8.03 15.14
N PRO A 219 11.01 8.18 14.60
CA PRO A 219 12.20 8.36 15.43
C PRO A 219 12.06 9.58 16.34
N SER A 220 12.70 9.55 17.52
CA SER A 220 12.79 10.73 18.37
C SER A 220 13.65 11.81 17.72
N THR A 221 13.40 13.08 18.06
CA THR A 221 14.25 14.22 17.67
C THR A 221 14.84 14.88 18.93
N PRO A 222 15.82 15.80 18.81
CA PRO A 222 16.29 16.57 19.96
C PRO A 222 15.18 17.34 20.69
N GLU A 223 14.12 17.75 19.97
CA GLU A 223 12.98 18.49 20.49
C GLU A 223 11.88 17.56 21.02
N GLU A 224 11.72 16.37 20.43
CA GLU A 224 10.69 15.39 20.77
C GLU A 224 11.31 14.12 21.34
N ALA A 225 11.30 14.00 22.67
CA ALA A 225 11.90 12.87 23.39
C ALA A 225 11.34 11.49 22.98
N GLN A 226 10.09 11.47 22.49
CA GLN A 226 9.49 10.33 21.79
C GLN A 226 8.85 10.83 20.49
N GLY A 227 9.18 10.21 19.36
CA GLY A 227 8.53 10.53 18.10
C GLY A 227 7.05 10.15 18.09
N ASP A 228 6.29 10.82 17.23
CA ASP A 228 4.85 10.63 17.08
C ASP A 228 4.46 9.20 16.74
N VAL A 229 3.35 8.76 17.31
CA VAL A 229 2.66 7.52 16.97
C VAL A 229 1.70 7.81 15.82
N MET A 230 1.96 7.16 14.69
CA MET A 230 1.17 7.23 13.47
C MET A 230 0.25 6.01 13.41
N LEU A 231 -1.04 6.21 13.63
CA LEU A 231 -2.02 5.14 13.74
C LEU A 231 -3.05 5.24 12.62
N GLY A 232 -3.21 4.16 11.85
CA GLY A 232 -4.32 3.98 10.92
C GLY A 232 -5.11 2.71 11.25
N GLY A 233 -6.35 2.66 10.80
CA GLY A 233 -7.24 1.53 11.09
C GLY A 233 -8.67 1.98 11.30
N GLY A 234 -9.41 1.26 12.14
CA GLY A 234 -10.78 1.60 12.51
C GLY A 234 -11.78 1.57 11.34
N PHE A 235 -11.44 0.99 10.18
CA PHE A 235 -12.31 1.02 9.00
C PHE A 235 -13.73 0.49 9.31
N MET A 236 -13.81 -0.57 10.12
CA MET A 236 -15.09 -1.19 10.55
C MET A 236 -15.74 -0.50 11.76
N ARG A 237 -15.23 0.66 12.19
CA ARG A 237 -15.69 1.39 13.40
C ARG A 237 -16.57 2.59 13.07
N SER A 238 -16.88 2.81 11.80
CA SER A 238 -17.91 3.74 11.37
C SER A 238 -19.32 3.20 11.65
N SER A 239 -20.33 4.06 11.45
CA SER A 239 -21.74 3.78 11.79
C SER A 239 -22.33 2.52 11.15
N LYS A 240 -21.86 2.15 9.95
CA LYS A 240 -22.27 0.95 9.22
C LYS A 240 -21.12 -0.01 8.96
N GLN A 241 -20.17 -0.08 9.90
CA GLN A 241 -19.08 -1.04 9.86
C GLN A 241 -18.30 -0.98 8.53
N GLY A 242 -17.83 0.21 8.16
CA GLY A 242 -17.04 0.45 6.95
C GLY A 242 -17.83 0.54 5.63
N VAL A 243 -19.04 -0.01 5.56
CA VAL A 243 -19.86 0.05 4.32
C VAL A 243 -20.19 1.49 3.94
N ASP A 244 -20.43 2.35 4.93
CA ASP A 244 -20.65 3.79 4.77
C ASP A 244 -19.38 4.57 4.35
N GLN A 245 -18.21 3.93 4.31
CA GLN A 245 -16.95 4.52 3.84
C GLN A 245 -16.55 4.03 2.43
N LEU A 246 -17.30 3.09 1.83
CA LEU A 246 -17.08 2.63 0.46
C LEU A 246 -17.75 3.56 -0.56
N GLY A 247 -17.04 3.86 -1.65
CA GLY A 247 -17.53 4.75 -2.71
C GLY A 247 -17.52 6.24 -2.34
N ILE A 248 -16.93 6.60 -1.19
CA ILE A 248 -16.64 7.98 -0.83
C ILE A 248 -15.25 8.31 -1.39
N TYR A 249 -15.20 9.35 -2.23
CA TYR A 249 -13.97 9.77 -2.93
C TYR A 249 -13.50 11.17 -2.52
N ASP A 250 -14.28 11.86 -1.68
CA ASP A 250 -13.92 13.15 -1.09
C ASP A 250 -13.34 12.90 0.31
N ASP A 251 -12.02 12.99 0.42
CA ASP A 251 -11.26 12.93 1.67
C ASP A 251 -11.02 14.31 2.32
N GLY A 252 -11.49 15.38 1.69
CA GLY A 252 -11.54 16.73 2.26
C GLY A 252 -12.82 17.01 3.06
N ALA A 253 -13.82 16.14 2.95
CA ALA A 253 -15.04 16.20 3.75
C ALA A 253 -14.79 15.97 5.25
N ALA A 254 -15.80 16.26 6.08
CA ALA A 254 -15.73 16.03 7.52
C ALA A 254 -15.38 14.56 7.84
N LEU A 255 -14.48 14.38 8.81
CA LEU A 255 -14.05 13.07 9.29
C LEU A 255 -15.21 12.35 10.01
N ASP A 256 -15.21 11.02 9.94
CA ASP A 256 -16.17 10.20 10.68
C ASP A 256 -15.83 10.17 12.19
N PRO A 257 -16.66 10.73 13.08
CA PRO A 257 -16.29 10.88 14.49
C PRO A 257 -16.13 9.55 15.24
N LEU A 258 -16.86 8.50 14.85
CA LEU A 258 -16.75 7.18 15.47
C LEU A 258 -15.40 6.53 15.15
N THR A 259 -15.00 6.59 13.88
CA THR A 259 -13.70 6.10 13.43
C THR A 259 -12.56 6.89 14.06
N VAL A 260 -12.67 8.23 14.10
CA VAL A 260 -11.67 9.10 14.73
C VAL A 260 -11.54 8.80 16.23
N SER A 261 -12.66 8.61 16.94
CA SER A 261 -12.66 8.25 18.36
C SER A 261 -11.95 6.92 18.61
N HIS A 262 -12.15 5.93 17.73
CA HIS A 262 -11.46 4.64 17.80
C HIS A 262 -9.95 4.78 17.62
N ILE A 263 -9.50 5.41 16.53
CA ILE A 263 -8.06 5.53 16.23
C ILE A 263 -7.33 6.39 17.27
N ALA A 264 -8.02 7.37 17.87
CA ALA A 264 -7.47 8.17 18.97
C ALA A 264 -7.41 7.40 20.31
N GLY A 265 -8.31 6.42 20.52
CA GLY A 265 -8.49 5.77 21.83
C GLY A 265 -7.91 4.38 21.97
N ILE A 266 -7.77 3.62 20.88
CA ILE A 266 -7.44 2.18 20.95
C ILE A 266 -6.04 1.93 21.51
N PHE A 267 -5.04 2.68 21.05
CA PHE A 267 -3.65 2.48 21.47
C PHE A 267 -3.41 2.94 22.92
N PRO A 268 -3.93 4.10 23.37
CA PRO A 268 -3.96 4.43 24.79
C PRO A 268 -4.63 3.37 25.67
N ALA A 269 -5.74 2.78 25.21
CA ALA A 269 -6.45 1.75 25.95
C ALA A 269 -5.59 0.48 26.13
N VAL A 270 -5.00 -0.03 25.04
CA VAL A 270 -4.15 -1.24 25.06
C VAL A 270 -2.91 -1.07 25.93
N PHE A 271 -2.35 0.14 26.01
CA PHE A 271 -1.16 0.41 26.82
C PHE A 271 -1.49 0.92 28.23
N HIS A 272 -2.75 1.08 28.63
CA HIS A 272 -3.09 1.53 29.98
C HIS A 272 -2.58 0.55 31.06
N PRO A 273 -1.98 1.01 32.18
CA PRO A 273 -1.67 2.40 32.56
C PRO A 273 -0.33 2.91 32.03
N LYS A 274 0.48 2.04 31.40
CA LYS A 274 1.79 2.36 30.81
C LYS A 274 1.74 3.35 29.64
N TRP A 275 0.57 3.70 29.10
CA TRP A 275 0.45 4.85 28.20
C TRP A 275 0.83 6.15 28.94
N GLY A 276 0.32 6.32 30.17
CA GLY A 276 0.56 7.51 30.98
C GLY A 276 -0.24 8.75 30.56
N ALA A 277 0.00 9.85 31.26
CA ALA A 277 -0.61 11.15 30.98
C ALA A 277 0.12 11.92 29.87
N GLY A 278 -0.43 13.05 29.45
CA GLY A 278 0.23 13.99 28.53
C GLY A 278 0.19 13.58 27.06
N ALA A 279 -0.60 12.56 26.71
CA ALA A 279 -0.84 12.21 25.32
C ALA A 279 -1.70 13.27 24.62
N GLU A 280 -1.44 13.48 23.34
CA GLU A 280 -2.11 14.50 22.54
C GLU A 280 -2.43 13.94 21.15
N LEU A 281 -3.68 14.07 20.72
CA LEU A 281 -4.05 13.87 19.32
C LEU A 281 -3.63 15.12 18.54
N LYS A 282 -2.45 15.09 17.92
CA LYS A 282 -1.91 16.21 17.14
C LYS A 282 -2.72 16.47 15.87
N ASN A 283 -3.11 15.39 15.19
CA ASN A 283 -3.91 15.49 13.97
C ASN A 283 -4.68 14.20 13.68
N ALA A 284 -5.76 14.32 12.91
CA ALA A 284 -6.48 13.22 12.29
C ALA A 284 -6.86 13.61 10.86
N TRP A 285 -6.81 12.66 9.94
CA TRP A 285 -7.18 12.89 8.53
C TRP A 285 -7.77 11.63 7.93
N SER A 286 -8.32 11.77 6.72
CA SER A 286 -8.77 10.66 5.90
C SER A 286 -8.02 10.62 4.58
N GLY A 287 -8.09 9.48 3.89
CA GLY A 287 -7.55 9.31 2.55
C GLY A 287 -8.30 8.20 1.81
N ILE A 288 -8.16 8.18 0.48
CA ILE A 288 -8.88 7.23 -0.38
C ILE A 288 -7.98 6.06 -0.80
N LEU A 289 -8.31 4.86 -0.32
CA LEU A 289 -7.73 3.60 -0.78
C LEU A 289 -8.38 3.16 -2.09
N GLY A 290 -7.64 2.40 -2.91
CA GLY A 290 -8.21 1.65 -4.03
C GLY A 290 -8.35 0.19 -3.66
N MET A 291 -9.58 -0.29 -3.51
CA MET A 291 -9.90 -1.67 -3.15
C MET A 291 -10.32 -2.49 -4.37
N THR A 292 -9.69 -3.63 -4.61
CA THR A 292 -10.13 -4.62 -5.60
C THR A 292 -10.90 -5.76 -4.94
N GLY A 293 -11.82 -6.40 -5.67
CA GLY A 293 -12.62 -7.51 -5.14
C GLY A 293 -11.82 -8.76 -4.76
N ASP A 294 -10.61 -8.92 -5.31
CA ASP A 294 -9.69 -10.00 -4.98
C ASP A 294 -8.58 -9.59 -4.01
N LEU A 295 -8.54 -8.32 -3.56
CA LEU A 295 -7.52 -7.77 -2.66
C LEU A 295 -6.09 -7.83 -3.21
N VAL A 296 -5.93 -7.80 -4.53
CA VAL A 296 -4.65 -7.76 -5.23
C VAL A 296 -4.63 -6.53 -6.17
N PRO A 297 -3.51 -5.81 -6.36
CA PRO A 297 -3.45 -4.65 -7.24
C PRO A 297 -3.38 -5.00 -8.73
N PHE A 298 -3.88 -4.11 -9.59
CA PHE A 298 -3.78 -4.25 -11.05
C PHE A 298 -2.53 -3.58 -11.58
N VAL A 299 -1.71 -4.33 -12.30
CA VAL A 299 -0.46 -3.85 -12.89
C VAL A 299 -0.33 -4.37 -14.32
N GLY A 300 0.01 -3.50 -15.28
CA GLY A 300 0.32 -3.90 -16.66
C GLY A 300 -0.56 -3.25 -17.72
N ARG A 301 -0.52 -3.80 -18.94
CA ARG A 301 -1.20 -3.25 -20.11
C ARG A 301 -2.72 -3.46 -20.01
N LEU A 302 -3.47 -2.43 -20.37
CA LEU A 302 -4.93 -2.48 -20.48
C LEU A 302 -5.35 -2.89 -21.90
N ASP A 303 -6.37 -3.75 -21.97
CA ASP A 303 -7.05 -4.11 -23.22
C ASP A 303 -7.98 -2.96 -23.65
N GLY A 304 -8.05 -2.67 -24.95
CA GLY A 304 -8.88 -1.59 -25.49
C GLY A 304 -10.37 -1.70 -25.15
N ARG A 305 -10.87 -2.93 -24.87
CA ARG A 305 -12.24 -3.15 -24.38
C ARG A 305 -12.46 -2.62 -22.97
N LEU A 306 -11.43 -2.58 -22.12
CA LEU A 306 -11.51 -2.05 -20.76
C LEU A 306 -11.50 -0.53 -20.74
N THR A 307 -10.68 0.06 -21.61
CA THR A 307 -10.56 1.50 -21.74
C THR A 307 -11.66 2.09 -22.64
N GLN A 308 -12.33 1.24 -23.43
CA GLN A 308 -13.25 1.62 -24.51
C GLN A 308 -12.54 2.44 -25.60
N ARG A 309 -11.23 2.22 -25.75
CA ARG A 309 -10.36 2.92 -26.70
C ARG A 309 -9.54 1.90 -27.46
N ASP A 310 -9.88 1.71 -28.73
CA ASP A 310 -9.14 0.79 -29.60
C ASP A 310 -8.14 1.56 -30.47
N VAL A 311 -6.84 1.30 -30.23
CA VAL A 311 -5.76 1.85 -31.04
C VAL A 311 -5.26 0.76 -31.96
N LYS A 312 -5.73 0.76 -33.22
CA LYS A 312 -5.27 -0.16 -34.26
C LYS A 312 -3.75 -0.01 -34.45
N SER A 313 -2.96 -1.02 -34.11
CA SER A 313 -1.53 -1.07 -34.43
C SER A 313 -1.39 -1.52 -35.89
N LYS A 314 -0.95 -0.63 -36.78
CA LYS A 314 -0.59 -0.99 -38.17
C LYS A 314 0.84 -1.50 -38.29
N ASP A 315 1.71 -1.13 -37.34
CA ASP A 315 3.11 -1.53 -37.31
C ASP A 315 3.37 -2.35 -36.03
N GLY A 316 4.00 -3.51 -36.20
CA GLY A 316 4.09 -4.59 -35.22
C GLY A 316 4.55 -4.19 -33.81
N ALA A 317 4.03 -4.95 -32.84
CA ALA A 317 4.45 -5.11 -31.46
C ALA A 317 4.83 -3.84 -30.64
N GLY A 318 3.99 -3.50 -29.65
CA GLY A 318 4.48 -3.01 -28.35
C GLY A 318 4.65 -1.51 -28.11
N ARG A 319 4.78 -0.65 -29.13
CA ARG A 319 5.23 0.75 -28.90
C ARG A 319 4.17 1.80 -28.51
N ARG A 320 2.96 1.40 -28.11
CA ARG A 320 1.91 2.29 -27.59
C ARG A 320 0.86 1.54 -26.78
N GLY A 321 0.30 2.17 -25.76
CA GLY A 321 -0.72 1.53 -24.95
C GLY A 321 -1.19 2.35 -23.76
N GLU A 322 -2.30 1.91 -23.18
CA GLU A 322 -2.71 2.31 -21.85
C GLU A 322 -2.30 1.23 -20.85
N TRP A 323 -1.90 1.68 -19.66
CA TRP A 323 -1.29 0.85 -18.63
C TRP A 323 -1.88 1.22 -17.28
N ILE A 324 -1.78 0.34 -16.30
CA ILE A 324 -2.26 0.60 -14.94
C ILE A 324 -1.26 0.13 -13.89
N ALA A 325 -1.21 0.85 -12.77
CA ALA A 325 -0.63 0.43 -11.49
C ALA A 325 -1.50 1.04 -10.38
N ALA A 326 -2.51 0.30 -9.92
CA ALA A 326 -3.54 0.83 -9.03
C ALA A 326 -4.26 -0.28 -8.23
N GLY A 327 -5.06 0.13 -7.24
CA GLY A 327 -5.85 -0.79 -6.44
C GLY A 327 -5.01 -1.48 -5.37
N TRP A 328 -4.20 -0.71 -4.65
CA TRP A 328 -3.22 -1.23 -3.69
C TRP A 328 -3.83 -1.90 -2.45
N CYS A 329 -5.14 -1.82 -2.26
CA CYS A 329 -5.89 -2.48 -1.18
C CYS A 329 -5.39 -2.17 0.24
N GLY A 330 -4.93 -0.93 0.47
CA GLY A 330 -4.34 -0.52 1.75
C GLY A 330 -2.86 -0.87 1.92
N GLU A 331 -2.29 -1.65 1.01
CA GLU A 331 -0.95 -2.26 1.14
C GLU A 331 0.09 -1.63 0.18
N GLY A 332 -0.08 -0.35 -0.16
CA GLY A 332 0.73 0.33 -1.20
C GLY A 332 2.24 0.28 -0.95
N MET A 333 2.67 0.29 0.32
CA MET A 333 4.09 0.28 0.69
C MET A 333 4.82 -1.01 0.30
N ILE A 334 4.11 -2.14 0.24
CA ILE A 334 4.67 -3.46 -0.09
C ILE A 334 4.29 -3.95 -1.50
N TRP A 335 3.75 -3.05 -2.32
CA TRP A 335 3.41 -3.31 -3.72
C TRP A 335 4.00 -2.28 -4.68
N ALA A 336 3.79 -0.99 -4.40
CA ALA A 336 3.85 0.06 -5.41
C ALA A 336 5.22 0.20 -6.07
N TRP A 337 6.30 0.09 -5.30
CA TRP A 337 7.65 0.31 -5.80
C TRP A 337 8.07 -0.74 -6.84
N LEU A 338 8.00 -2.04 -6.49
CA LEU A 338 8.36 -3.10 -7.43
C LEU A 338 7.32 -3.27 -8.54
N CYS A 339 6.06 -2.91 -8.29
CA CYS A 339 5.03 -2.85 -9.34
C CYS A 339 5.29 -1.75 -10.36
N GLY A 340 5.65 -0.54 -9.91
CA GLY A 340 6.04 0.56 -10.78
C GLY A 340 7.30 0.22 -11.58
N THR A 341 8.29 -0.41 -10.93
CA THR A 341 9.51 -0.91 -11.56
C THR A 341 9.20 -1.91 -12.68
N GLY A 342 8.40 -2.94 -12.37
CA GLY A 342 7.99 -3.95 -13.34
C GLY A 342 7.20 -3.34 -14.50
N LEU A 343 6.31 -2.38 -14.21
CA LEU A 343 5.55 -1.68 -15.23
C LEU A 343 6.44 -0.85 -16.16
N GLY A 344 7.44 -0.16 -15.61
CA GLY A 344 8.43 0.59 -16.39
C GLY A 344 9.19 -0.31 -17.37
N ILE A 345 9.62 -1.50 -16.92
CA ILE A 345 10.26 -2.51 -17.76
C ILE A 345 9.34 -2.97 -18.89
N MET A 346 8.06 -3.25 -18.61
CA MET A 346 7.08 -3.62 -19.63
C MET A 346 6.87 -2.50 -20.66
N ILE A 347 6.80 -1.24 -20.22
CA ILE A 347 6.61 -0.08 -21.11
C ILE A 347 7.84 0.13 -22.00
N ALA A 348 9.04 -0.09 -21.47
CA ALA A 348 10.29 -0.01 -22.23
C ALA A 348 10.45 -1.16 -23.25
N GLY A 349 9.71 -2.26 -23.10
CA GLY A 349 9.83 -3.45 -23.94
C GLY A 349 11.02 -4.34 -23.59
N SER A 350 11.56 -4.19 -22.37
CA SER A 350 12.77 -4.89 -21.87
C SER A 350 12.45 -6.06 -20.94
N GLU A 351 11.24 -6.63 -21.03
CA GLU A 351 10.78 -7.68 -20.10
C GLU A 351 11.55 -9.02 -20.23
N ASN A 352 12.17 -9.25 -21.38
CA ASN A 352 12.99 -10.43 -21.67
C ASN A 352 14.49 -10.19 -21.48
N ASP A 353 14.89 -8.94 -21.22
CA ASP A 353 16.28 -8.59 -21.02
C ASP A 353 16.74 -9.10 -19.65
N ASP A 354 17.89 -9.76 -19.61
CA ASP A 354 18.54 -10.16 -18.37
C ASP A 354 19.41 -9.00 -17.88
N VAL A 355 19.03 -8.41 -16.75
CA VAL A 355 19.59 -7.16 -16.25
C VAL A 355 20.18 -7.35 -14.87
N GLU A 356 21.27 -6.64 -14.59
CA GLU A 356 21.90 -6.67 -13.27
C GLU A 356 20.99 -6.06 -12.20
N GLU A 357 21.12 -6.59 -10.98
CA GLU A 357 20.47 -6.03 -9.79
C GLU A 357 21.07 -4.66 -9.47
N THR A 358 20.21 -3.70 -9.17
CA THR A 358 20.60 -2.36 -8.73
C THR A 358 19.77 -1.96 -7.52
N SER A 359 20.21 -0.96 -6.75
CA SER A 359 19.40 -0.41 -5.66
C SER A 359 17.98 -0.09 -6.13
N GLY A 360 16.98 -0.56 -5.39
CA GLY A 360 15.57 -0.36 -5.77
C GLY A 360 15.05 -1.27 -6.89
N ARG A 361 15.87 -2.11 -7.55
CA ARG A 361 15.42 -2.92 -8.70
C ARG A 361 16.06 -4.32 -8.70
N PRO A 362 15.26 -5.39 -8.59
CA PRO A 362 15.76 -6.76 -8.72
C PRO A 362 16.45 -7.00 -10.07
N GLY A 363 17.50 -7.80 -10.06
CA GLY A 363 18.12 -8.33 -11.29
C GLY A 363 17.33 -9.50 -11.88
N GLY A 364 17.80 -10.00 -13.02
CA GLY A 364 17.14 -11.05 -13.80
C GLY A 364 16.06 -10.52 -14.74
N ARG A 365 15.40 -11.42 -15.47
CA ARG A 365 14.29 -11.05 -16.35
C ARG A 365 13.05 -10.75 -15.54
N LEU A 366 12.12 -9.97 -16.10
CA LEU A 366 10.90 -9.58 -15.39
C LEU A 366 10.10 -10.80 -14.90
N ALA A 367 10.02 -11.85 -15.72
CA ALA A 367 9.30 -13.09 -15.41
C ALA A 367 9.89 -13.87 -14.21
N ASP A 368 11.16 -13.63 -13.86
CA ASP A 368 11.84 -14.35 -12.79
C ASP A 368 11.42 -13.84 -11.40
N TRP A 369 10.86 -12.63 -11.30
CA TRP A 369 10.51 -12.02 -10.01
C TRP A 369 9.15 -11.30 -9.96
N PHE A 370 8.57 -10.92 -11.09
CA PHE A 370 7.29 -10.21 -11.11
C PHE A 370 6.09 -11.18 -11.10
N PRO A 371 5.15 -11.09 -10.15
CA PRO A 371 4.05 -12.04 -10.06
C PRO A 371 3.00 -11.84 -11.15
N ASP A 372 2.69 -12.90 -11.89
CA ASP A 372 1.68 -12.87 -12.95
C ASP A 372 0.25 -12.62 -12.43
N GLU A 373 -0.03 -12.88 -11.16
CA GLU A 373 -1.32 -12.56 -10.52
C GLU A 373 -1.62 -11.06 -10.55
N LEU A 374 -0.58 -10.22 -10.59
CA LEU A 374 -0.73 -8.77 -10.65
C LEU A 374 -1.15 -8.28 -12.04
N ARG A 375 -0.99 -9.11 -13.07
CA ARG A 375 -1.31 -8.74 -14.45
C ARG A 375 -2.82 -8.58 -14.67
N VAL A 376 -3.19 -7.61 -15.49
CA VAL A 376 -4.58 -7.43 -15.94
C VAL A 376 -4.93 -8.57 -16.90
N SER A 377 -6.00 -9.32 -16.60
CA SER A 377 -6.52 -10.38 -17.47
C SER A 377 -8.04 -10.50 -17.38
N VAL A 378 -8.66 -11.05 -18.43
CA VAL A 378 -10.13 -11.29 -18.44
C VAL A 378 -10.56 -12.20 -17.29
N LYS A 379 -9.76 -13.22 -16.97
CA LYS A 379 -10.00 -14.11 -15.82
C LYS A 379 -10.02 -13.31 -14.52
N ARG A 380 -9.03 -12.44 -14.32
CA ARG A 380 -8.89 -11.66 -13.09
C ARG A 380 -9.96 -10.58 -12.93
N LEU A 381 -10.42 -9.97 -14.01
CA LEU A 381 -11.54 -9.01 -13.94
C LEU A 381 -12.82 -9.63 -13.37
N ARG A 382 -12.99 -10.96 -13.45
CA ARG A 382 -14.12 -11.64 -12.79
C ARG A 382 -13.91 -11.77 -11.28
N SER A 383 -12.71 -12.17 -10.84
CA SER A 383 -12.40 -12.31 -9.40
C SER A 383 -12.33 -10.95 -8.68
N ALA A 384 -11.91 -9.91 -9.38
CA ALA A 384 -11.80 -8.56 -8.83
C ALA A 384 -13.15 -7.83 -8.69
N ASP A 385 -14.30 -8.47 -8.97
CA ASP A 385 -15.60 -7.83 -8.75
C ASP A 385 -15.79 -7.44 -7.28
N VAL A 386 -16.14 -6.19 -7.01
CA VAL A 386 -16.31 -5.65 -5.65
C VAL A 386 -17.41 -6.36 -4.87
N ALA A 387 -18.35 -7.05 -5.54
CA ALA A 387 -19.31 -7.92 -4.86
C ALA A 387 -18.61 -9.03 -4.05
N ASN A 388 -17.39 -9.42 -4.42
CA ASN A 388 -16.59 -10.40 -3.68
C ASN A 388 -15.99 -9.84 -2.39
N LEU A 389 -16.01 -8.51 -2.16
CA LEU A 389 -15.61 -7.90 -0.89
C LEU A 389 -16.61 -8.21 0.22
N ALA A 390 -17.90 -8.31 -0.08
CA ALA A 390 -18.94 -8.55 0.92
C ALA A 390 -18.79 -9.89 1.66
N ASN A 391 -18.07 -10.85 1.05
CA ASN A 391 -17.77 -12.14 1.67
C ASN A 391 -16.44 -12.13 2.47
N ARG A 392 -15.74 -10.99 2.50
CA ARG A 392 -14.36 -10.86 3.03
C ARG A 392 -14.19 -9.75 4.06
N ILE A 393 -15.10 -8.78 4.10
CA ILE A 393 -15.14 -7.66 5.05
C ILE A 393 -16.08 -8.01 6.20
#